data_AF-A0A7S3AMF0-F1
#
_entry.id   AF-A0A7S3AMF0-F1
#
_cell.length_a   1.000
_cell.length_b   1.000
_cell.length_c   1.000
_cell.angle_alpha   90.00
_cell.angle_beta   90.00
_cell.angle_gamma   90.00
#
_symmetry.space_group_name_H-M   'P 1'
#
loop_
_entity.id
_entity.type
_entity.pdbx_description
1 polymer ?
#
loop_
_entity_poly.entity_id
_entity_poly.type
_entity_poly.pdbx_seq_one_letter_code
_entity_poly.pdbx_strand_id
1 'polypeptide(L)'
;GDILAVELAPSTQSAVNNWNVHTASWLKHYVYLRVERPKFLQGAITHKVFATTVTRMTSAFWHGFYPGYFLFFGFSVLGTQVEDSCRKHFGPWFLPESAPLHRFRPVYTAVGTFHTFVSLNYYGLSFAVLTLEAARELYGQLYYCVHILHFLAMLLVPLLVPKYPTKDKPTEKKAE
;
A
#
# COMPACT_ATOMS: atom_id res chain seq x y z
N GLY A 1 -17.81 -8.87 -4.26
CA GLY A 1 -17.00 -7.64 -4.20
C GLY A 1 -17.76 -6.57 -4.94
N ASP A 2 -17.67 -5.34 -4.48
CA ASP A 2 -18.22 -4.19 -5.20
C ASP A 2 -17.16 -3.67 -6.17
N ILE A 3 -17.47 -3.70 -7.47
CA ILE A 3 -16.56 -3.29 -8.55
C ILE A 3 -16.18 -1.82 -8.37
N LEU A 4 -17.14 -0.95 -8.06
CA LEU A 4 -16.86 0.48 -7.88
C LEU A 4 -15.97 0.71 -6.65
N ALA A 5 -16.14 -0.08 -5.60
CA ALA A 5 -15.32 0.00 -4.40
C ALA A 5 -13.86 -0.47 -4.62
N VAL A 6 -13.60 -1.24 -5.67
CA VAL A 6 -12.24 -1.58 -6.13
C VAL A 6 -11.70 -0.46 -7.02
N GLU A 7 -12.43 -0.11 -8.08
CA GLU A 7 -11.94 0.85 -9.09
C GLU A 7 -11.72 2.25 -8.52
N LEU A 8 -12.56 2.65 -7.56
CA LEU A 8 -12.50 3.97 -6.92
C LEU A 8 -11.75 3.94 -5.58
N ALA A 9 -11.04 2.86 -5.26
CA ALA A 9 -10.34 2.71 -4.00
C ALA A 9 -9.23 3.77 -3.81
N PRO A 10 -9.22 4.55 -2.71
CA PRO A 10 -8.23 5.60 -2.48
C PRO A 10 -6.87 5.09 -1.97
N SER A 11 -6.69 3.77 -1.90
CA SER A 11 -5.45 3.11 -1.51
C SER A 11 -5.49 1.64 -1.94
N THR A 12 -4.33 1.07 -2.19
CA THR A 12 -4.13 -0.36 -2.48
C THR A 12 -4.77 -1.24 -1.40
N GLN A 13 -4.64 -0.88 -0.12
CA GLN A 13 -5.27 -1.64 0.96
C GLN A 13 -6.80 -1.63 0.87
N SER A 14 -7.40 -0.49 0.49
CA SER A 14 -8.84 -0.40 0.28
C SER A 14 -9.27 -1.24 -0.93
N ALA A 15 -8.51 -1.21 -2.01
CA ALA A 15 -8.79 -2.03 -3.21
C ALA A 15 -8.79 -3.53 -2.86
N VAL A 16 -7.75 -3.99 -2.17
CA VAL A 16 -7.61 -5.40 -1.75
C VAL A 16 -8.72 -5.83 -0.79
N ASN A 17 -9.20 -4.94 0.08
CA ASN A 17 -10.29 -5.28 1.01
C ASN A 17 -11.65 -5.43 0.31
N ASN A 18 -11.84 -4.79 -0.85
CA ASN A 18 -13.07 -4.87 -1.64
C ASN A 18 -12.97 -5.89 -2.78
N TRP A 19 -11.76 -6.21 -3.22
CA TRP A 19 -11.46 -7.24 -4.21
C TRP A 19 -11.44 -8.62 -3.55
N ASN A 20 -12.22 -9.57 -4.08
CA ASN A 20 -12.30 -10.94 -3.57
C ASN A 20 -12.34 -11.02 -2.02
N VAL A 21 -13.37 -10.36 -1.46
CA VAL A 21 -13.53 -10.13 -0.02
C VAL A 21 -13.38 -11.41 0.83
N HIS A 22 -13.86 -12.56 0.34
CA HIS A 22 -13.73 -13.84 1.04
C HIS A 22 -12.28 -14.27 1.16
N THR A 23 -11.51 -14.24 0.07
CA THR A 23 -10.07 -14.55 0.09
C THR A 23 -9.29 -13.52 0.91
N ALA A 24 -9.61 -12.23 0.77
CA ALA A 24 -8.98 -11.18 1.58
C ALA A 24 -9.23 -11.38 3.09
N SER A 25 -10.46 -11.75 3.46
CA SER A 25 -10.82 -12.10 4.83
C SER A 25 -10.08 -13.35 5.32
N TRP A 26 -10.01 -14.40 4.50
CA TRP A 26 -9.25 -15.61 4.84
C TRP A 26 -7.77 -15.31 5.08
N LEU A 27 -7.12 -14.59 4.17
CA LEU A 27 -5.72 -14.16 4.30
C LEU A 27 -5.50 -13.31 5.57
N LYS A 28 -6.44 -12.42 5.88
CA LYS A 28 -6.36 -11.59 7.09
C LYS A 28 -6.37 -12.45 8.36
N HIS A 29 -7.34 -13.37 8.50
CA HIS A 29 -7.55 -14.13 9.73
C HIS A 29 -6.56 -15.26 9.92
N TYR A 30 -6.13 -15.92 8.83
CA TYR A 30 -5.29 -17.10 8.89
C TYR A 30 -3.80 -16.83 8.65
N VAL A 31 -3.45 -15.69 8.04
CA VAL A 31 -2.05 -15.33 7.77
C VAL A 31 -1.69 -14.03 8.49
N TYR A 32 -2.25 -12.88 8.08
CA TYR A 32 -1.81 -11.56 8.54
C TYR A 32 -1.83 -11.41 10.07
N LEU A 33 -2.90 -11.85 10.73
CA LEU A 33 -3.04 -11.76 12.19
C LEU A 33 -2.26 -12.84 12.96
N ARG A 34 -1.70 -13.84 12.27
CA ARG A 34 -1.03 -15.00 12.89
C ARG A 34 0.48 -14.98 12.73
N VAL A 35 1.00 -14.17 11.80
CA VAL A 35 2.43 -14.09 11.54
C VAL A 35 3.12 -13.17 12.52
N GLU A 36 4.19 -13.67 13.13
CA GLU A 36 5.05 -12.90 14.01
C GLU A 36 6.35 -12.56 13.29
N ARG A 37 6.74 -11.28 13.40
CA ARG A 37 7.99 -10.81 12.82
C ARG A 37 9.17 -11.41 13.60
N PRO A 38 10.09 -12.14 12.95
CA PRO A 38 11.29 -12.66 13.59
C PRO A 38 12.12 -11.59 14.28
N LYS A 39 12.76 -11.94 15.41
CA LYS A 39 13.56 -10.98 16.22
C LYS A 39 14.68 -10.31 15.43
N PHE A 40 15.34 -11.03 14.52
CA PHE A 40 16.43 -10.48 13.71
C PHE A 40 15.97 -9.40 12.71
N LEU A 41 14.68 -9.33 12.37
CA LEU A 41 14.13 -8.30 11.47
C LEU A 41 13.59 -7.06 12.21
N GLN A 42 13.65 -7.03 13.54
CA GLN A 42 13.01 -5.98 14.33
C GLN A 42 13.55 -4.57 14.06
N GLY A 43 14.85 -4.45 13.78
CA GLY A 43 15.51 -3.18 13.44
C GLY A 43 15.43 -2.79 11.96
N ALA A 44 15.01 -3.70 11.07
CA ALA A 44 15.04 -3.45 9.61
C ALA A 44 13.66 -3.06 9.05
N ILE A 45 12.61 -3.80 9.42
CA ILE A 45 11.26 -3.60 8.87
C ILE A 45 10.23 -3.65 9.98
N THR A 46 9.14 -2.88 9.91
CA THR A 46 8.07 -2.91 10.92
C THR A 46 7.30 -4.24 10.89
N HIS A 47 6.63 -4.59 12.00
CA HIS A 47 5.76 -5.78 12.04
C HIS A 47 4.65 -5.70 10.97
N LYS A 48 4.05 -4.53 10.77
CA LYS A 48 3.06 -4.28 9.71
C LYS A 48 3.60 -4.66 8.32
N VAL A 49 4.78 -4.15 7.95
CA VAL A 49 5.39 -4.44 6.64
C VAL A 49 5.67 -5.93 6.49
N PHE A 50 6.21 -6.57 7.52
CA PHE A 50 6.44 -8.02 7.51
C PHE A 50 5.13 -8.80 7.31
N ALA A 51 4.10 -8.52 8.12
CA ALA A 51 2.83 -9.20 8.06
C ALA A 51 2.13 -9.01 6.70
N THR A 52 2.13 -7.79 6.16
CA THR A 52 1.61 -7.50 4.81
C THR A 52 2.40 -8.27 3.74
N THR A 53 3.74 -8.29 3.83
CA THR A 53 4.59 -9.00 2.86
C THR A 53 4.30 -10.49 2.86
N VAL A 54 4.33 -11.13 4.03
CA VAL A 54 4.04 -12.57 4.14
C VAL A 54 2.65 -12.88 3.60
N THR A 55 1.65 -12.09 3.99
CA THR A 55 0.26 -12.28 3.53
C THR A 55 0.14 -12.20 2.01
N ARG A 56 0.80 -11.23 1.38
CA ARG A 56 0.77 -11.07 -0.08
C ARG A 56 1.57 -12.15 -0.80
N MET A 57 2.69 -12.59 -0.23
CA MET A 57 3.45 -13.73 -0.78
C MET A 57 2.68 -15.04 -0.65
N THR A 58 1.93 -15.24 0.44
CA THR A 58 1.01 -16.39 0.56
C THR A 58 -0.08 -16.34 -0.53
N SER A 59 -0.61 -15.14 -0.81
CA SER A 59 -1.54 -14.96 -1.93
C SER A 59 -0.88 -15.30 -3.27
N ALA A 60 0.35 -14.85 -3.52
CA ALA A 60 1.10 -15.19 -4.74
C ALA A 60 1.25 -16.70 -4.91
N PHE A 61 1.66 -17.38 -3.84
CA PHE A 61 1.80 -18.83 -3.80
C PHE A 61 0.48 -19.56 -4.09
N TRP A 62 -0.64 -19.03 -3.57
CA TRP A 62 -1.97 -19.59 -3.85
C TRP A 62 -2.36 -19.49 -5.33
N HIS A 63 -1.90 -18.45 -6.04
CA HIS A 63 -2.11 -18.33 -7.48
C HIS A 63 -1.20 -19.26 -8.31
N GLY A 64 -0.02 -19.63 -7.78
CA GLY A 64 0.89 -20.61 -8.37
C GLY A 64 2.36 -20.22 -8.25
N PHE A 65 3.24 -21.00 -8.90
CA PHE A 65 4.69 -20.85 -8.83
C PHE A 65 5.29 -19.99 -9.96
N TYR A 66 4.45 -19.26 -10.70
CA TYR A 66 4.90 -18.38 -11.78
C TYR A 66 5.52 -17.10 -11.21
N PRO A 67 6.72 -16.68 -11.68
CA PRO A 67 7.39 -15.47 -11.18
C PRO A 67 6.53 -14.20 -11.25
N GLY A 68 5.67 -14.07 -12.26
CA GLY A 68 4.79 -12.93 -12.46
C GLY A 68 3.84 -12.65 -11.29
N TYR A 69 3.40 -13.69 -10.58
CA TYR A 69 2.57 -13.53 -9.38
C TYR A 69 3.38 -12.92 -8.24
N PHE A 70 4.59 -13.42 -7.99
CA PHE A 70 5.47 -12.89 -6.94
C PHE A 70 5.84 -11.43 -7.21
N LEU A 71 6.07 -11.06 -8.48
CA LEU A 71 6.29 -9.67 -8.88
C LEU A 71 5.07 -8.79 -8.56
N PHE A 72 3.87 -9.19 -8.98
CA PHE A 72 2.66 -8.40 -8.74
C PHE A 72 2.40 -8.18 -7.25
N PHE A 73 2.38 -9.27 -6.47
CA PHE A 73 2.13 -9.19 -5.04
C PHE A 73 3.26 -8.48 -4.31
N GLY A 74 4.52 -8.66 -4.73
CA GLY A 74 5.68 -8.00 -4.15
C GLY A 74 5.65 -6.49 -4.39
N PHE A 75 5.45 -6.05 -5.62
CA PHE A 75 5.37 -4.62 -5.94
C PHE A 75 4.13 -3.95 -5.36
N SER A 76 3.01 -4.67 -5.22
CA SER A 76 1.88 -4.11 -4.48
C SER A 76 2.24 -3.75 -3.04
N VAL A 77 3.15 -4.49 -2.37
CA VAL A 77 3.67 -4.15 -1.03
C VAL A 77 4.36 -2.80 -1.07
N LEU A 78 5.24 -2.58 -2.04
CA LEU A 78 5.90 -1.29 -2.25
C LEU A 78 4.88 -0.16 -2.42
N GLY A 79 3.87 -0.34 -3.28
CA GLY A 79 2.79 0.64 -3.47
C GLY A 79 2.05 0.96 -2.16
N THR A 80 1.74 -0.05 -1.35
CA THR A 80 1.10 0.15 -0.03
C THR A 80 2.01 0.91 0.95
N GLN A 81 3.32 0.65 0.92
CA GLN A 81 4.27 1.39 1.76
C GLN A 81 4.37 2.87 1.35
N VAL A 82 4.36 3.17 0.05
CA VAL A 82 4.31 4.55 -0.45
C VAL A 82 3.05 5.24 0.02
N GLU A 83 1.89 4.61 -0.14
CA GLU A 83 0.61 5.15 0.30
C GLU A 83 0.57 5.39 1.81
N ASP A 84 1.10 4.47 2.61
CA ASP A 84 1.24 4.63 4.06
C ASP A 84 2.16 5.83 4.40
N SER A 85 3.29 5.97 3.70
CA SER A 85 4.21 7.09 3.86
C SER A 85 3.53 8.42 3.51
N CYS A 86 2.86 8.49 2.35
CA CYS A 86 2.11 9.66 1.92
C CYS A 86 1.00 10.00 2.91
N ARG A 87 0.23 9.01 3.38
CA ARG A 87 -0.83 9.22 4.37
C ARG A 87 -0.30 9.73 5.70
N LYS A 88 0.90 9.29 6.11
CA LYS A 88 1.54 9.76 7.33
C LYS A 88 1.99 11.22 7.26
N HIS A 89 2.53 11.65 6.11
CA HIS A 89 3.11 12.98 5.96
C HIS A 89 2.12 14.02 5.42
N PHE A 90 1.32 13.66 4.43
CA PHE A 90 0.31 14.54 3.83
C PHE A 90 -1.05 14.42 4.51
N GLY A 91 -1.43 13.23 4.99
CA GLY A 91 -2.75 12.98 5.57
C GLY A 91 -3.19 13.97 6.66
N PRO A 92 -2.32 14.38 7.61
CA PRO A 92 -2.68 15.38 8.64
C PRO A 92 -3.13 16.74 8.09
N TRP A 93 -2.73 17.09 6.87
CA TRP A 93 -3.07 18.37 6.24
C TRP A 93 -4.45 18.35 5.56
N PHE A 94 -4.93 17.18 5.14
CA PHE A 94 -6.15 17.04 4.34
C PHE A 94 -7.26 16.22 5.02
N LEU A 95 -6.93 15.16 5.77
CA LEU A 95 -7.91 14.16 6.20
C LEU A 95 -8.75 14.59 7.40
N PRO A 96 -8.19 15.10 8.52
CA PRO A 96 -8.99 15.59 9.64
C PRO A 96 -9.89 16.76 9.23
N GLU A 97 -11.10 16.87 9.78
CA GLU A 97 -11.99 18.03 9.56
C GLU A 97 -11.36 19.35 10.01
N SER A 98 -10.55 19.29 11.07
CA SER A 98 -9.79 20.43 11.59
C SER A 98 -8.50 20.75 10.82
N ALA A 99 -8.21 20.01 9.74
CA ALA A 99 -6.96 20.17 9.02
C ALA A 99 -6.94 21.45 8.17
N PRO A 100 -5.78 22.12 8.05
CA PRO A 100 -5.69 23.41 7.35
C PRO A 100 -6.10 23.33 5.87
N LEU A 101 -5.92 22.18 5.22
CA LEU A 101 -6.27 21.95 3.82
C LEU A 101 -7.45 20.99 3.65
N HIS A 102 -8.31 20.82 4.68
CA HIS A 102 -9.44 19.90 4.63
C HIS A 102 -10.37 20.13 3.44
N ARG A 103 -10.57 21.39 3.03
CA ARG A 103 -11.35 21.76 1.82
C ARG A 103 -10.88 21.04 0.54
N PHE A 104 -9.62 20.61 0.48
CA PHE A 104 -9.02 19.91 -0.65
C PHE A 104 -8.96 18.38 -0.44
N ARG A 105 -9.59 17.85 0.61
CA ARG A 105 -9.70 16.41 0.86
C ARG A 105 -10.25 15.62 -0.34
N PRO A 106 -11.28 16.08 -1.09
CA PRO A 106 -11.74 15.35 -2.27
C PRO A 106 -10.66 15.23 -3.34
N VAL A 107 -9.87 16.28 -3.57
CA VAL A 107 -8.76 16.28 -4.53
C VAL A 107 -7.67 15.32 -4.07
N TYR A 108 -7.26 15.38 -2.79
CA TYR A 108 -6.31 14.43 -2.20
C TYR A 108 -6.78 12.98 -2.38
N THR A 109 -8.07 12.73 -2.15
CA THR A 109 -8.67 11.40 -2.29
C THR A 109 -8.67 10.96 -3.75
N ALA A 110 -9.05 11.83 -4.69
CA ALA A 110 -9.06 11.54 -6.12
C ALA A 110 -7.65 11.23 -6.66
N VAL A 111 -6.64 11.99 -6.23
CA VAL A 111 -5.23 11.72 -6.56
C VAL A 111 -4.79 10.36 -6.02
N GLY A 112 -5.16 10.03 -4.76
CA GLY A 112 -4.88 8.73 -4.16
C GLY A 112 -5.56 7.57 -4.91
N THR A 113 -6.81 7.76 -5.33
CA THR A 113 -7.55 6.78 -6.14
C THR A 113 -6.89 6.59 -7.51
N PHE A 114 -6.59 7.68 -8.22
CA PHE A 114 -5.93 7.63 -9.52
C PHE A 114 -4.57 6.91 -9.43
N HIS A 115 -3.77 7.27 -8.42
CA HIS A 115 -2.50 6.61 -8.14
C HIS A 115 -2.68 5.11 -7.89
N THR A 116 -3.66 4.72 -7.06
CA THR A 116 -3.95 3.32 -6.73
C THR A 116 -4.33 2.54 -7.98
N PHE A 117 -5.25 3.09 -8.78
CA PHE A 117 -5.72 2.49 -10.03
C PHE A 117 -4.56 2.27 -11.01
N VAL A 118 -3.75 3.30 -11.26
CA VAL A 118 -2.60 3.20 -12.18
C VAL A 118 -1.57 2.20 -11.66
N SER A 119 -1.25 2.25 -10.36
CA SER A 119 -0.24 1.37 -9.76
C SER A 119 -0.65 -0.10 -9.83
N LEU A 120 -1.89 -0.42 -9.46
CA LEU A 120 -2.37 -1.80 -9.48
C LEU A 120 -2.48 -2.38 -10.89
N ASN A 121 -2.96 -1.59 -11.85
CA ASN A 121 -3.00 -2.02 -13.25
C ASN A 121 -1.59 -2.21 -13.82
N TYR A 122 -0.68 -1.28 -13.52
CA TYR A 122 0.72 -1.39 -13.93
C TYR A 122 1.38 -2.63 -13.33
N TYR A 123 1.26 -2.88 -12.02
CA TYR A 123 1.81 -4.10 -11.43
C TYR A 123 1.12 -5.36 -11.99
N GLY A 124 -0.18 -5.29 -12.26
CA GLY A 124 -0.99 -6.38 -12.80
C GLY A 124 -0.49 -6.91 -14.14
N LEU A 125 0.32 -6.14 -14.87
CA LEU A 125 0.98 -6.58 -16.09
C LEU A 125 1.83 -7.85 -15.87
N SER A 126 2.59 -7.95 -14.77
CA SER A 126 3.36 -9.18 -14.47
C SER A 126 2.46 -10.35 -14.13
N PHE A 127 1.31 -10.08 -13.50
CA PHE A 127 0.30 -11.09 -13.19
C PHE A 127 -0.32 -11.67 -14.48
N ALA A 128 -0.49 -10.85 -15.51
CA ALA A 128 -1.05 -11.27 -16.80
C ALA A 128 -0.06 -12.10 -17.65
N VAL A 129 1.23 -11.72 -17.67
CA VAL A 129 2.23 -12.37 -18.54
C VAL A 129 2.96 -13.57 -17.90
N LEU A 130 2.85 -13.74 -16.58
CA LEU A 130 3.33 -14.87 -15.78
C LEU A 130 4.86 -15.10 -15.72
N THR A 131 5.61 -14.91 -16.81
CA THR A 131 7.06 -15.15 -16.86
C THR A 131 7.87 -13.92 -16.45
N LEU A 132 9.08 -14.16 -15.95
CA LEU A 132 9.96 -13.07 -15.52
C LEU A 132 10.46 -12.26 -16.72
N GLU A 133 10.75 -12.94 -17.83
CA GLU A 133 11.27 -12.35 -19.06
C GLU A 133 10.24 -11.39 -19.67
N ALA A 134 9.00 -11.87 -19.85
CA ALA A 134 7.93 -11.04 -20.41
C ALA A 134 7.58 -9.87 -19.50
N ALA A 135 7.54 -10.09 -18.18
CA ALA A 135 7.30 -9.01 -17.22
C ALA A 135 8.40 -7.94 -17.28
N ARG A 136 9.68 -8.36 -17.37
CA ARG A 136 10.81 -7.42 -17.48
C ARG A 136 10.78 -6.62 -18.77
N GLU A 137 10.48 -7.25 -19.91
CA GLU A 137 10.35 -6.58 -21.19
C GLU A 137 9.24 -5.54 -21.16
N LEU A 138 8.05 -5.92 -20.67
CA LEU A 138 6.90 -5.04 -20.59
C LEU A 138 7.12 -3.85 -19.65
N TYR A 139 7.72 -4.08 -18.47
CA TYR A 139 8.13 -2.97 -17.60
C TYR A 139 9.24 -2.11 -18.21
N GLY A 140 10.13 -2.70 -19.00
CA GLY A 140 11.17 -1.98 -19.74
C GLY A 140 10.57 -1.05 -20.81
N GLN A 141 9.57 -1.52 -21.55
CA GLN A 141 8.82 -0.70 -22.52
C GLN A 141 8.09 0.49 -21.85
N LEU A 142 7.71 0.33 -20.59
CA LEU A 142 7.13 1.40 -19.76
C LEU A 142 8.17 2.17 -18.94
N TYR A 143 9.46 2.00 -19.24
CA TYR A 143 10.59 2.69 -18.61
C TYR A 143 10.65 2.53 -17.08
N TYR A 144 10.06 1.48 -16.53
CA TYR A 144 9.92 1.27 -15.08
C TYR A 144 9.31 2.46 -14.33
N CYS A 145 8.50 3.30 -15.00
CA CYS A 145 8.12 4.63 -14.51
C CYS A 145 7.44 4.61 -13.13
N VAL A 146 6.50 3.68 -12.92
CA VAL A 146 5.79 3.52 -11.64
C VAL A 146 6.73 3.02 -10.55
N HIS A 147 7.62 2.06 -10.84
CA HIS A 147 8.61 1.59 -9.86
C HIS A 147 9.55 2.73 -9.42
N ILE A 148 10.09 3.48 -10.38
CA ILE A 148 10.97 4.62 -10.11
C ILE A 148 10.24 5.65 -9.25
N LEU A 149 9.00 6.01 -9.62
CA LEU A 149 8.19 6.95 -8.85
C LEU A 149 7.95 6.47 -7.42
N HIS A 150 7.66 5.18 -7.20
CA HIS A 150 7.47 4.64 -5.86
C HIS A 150 8.75 4.60 -5.03
N PHE A 151 9.88 4.22 -5.61
CA PHE A 151 11.17 4.25 -4.91
C PHE A 151 11.56 5.69 -4.53
N LEU A 152 11.39 6.64 -5.45
CA LEU A 152 11.62 8.05 -5.18
C LEU A 152 10.66 8.57 -4.11
N ALA A 153 9.36 8.23 -4.18
CA ALA A 153 8.39 8.65 -3.17
C ALA A 153 8.71 8.08 -1.78
N MET A 154 9.12 6.81 -1.69
CA MET A 154 9.56 6.19 -0.44
C MET A 154 10.73 6.93 0.20
N LEU A 155 11.68 7.42 -0.61
CA LEU A 155 12.85 8.14 -0.13
C LEU A 155 12.53 9.61 0.19
N LEU A 156 11.89 10.31 -0.75
CA LEU A 156 11.75 11.76 -0.74
C LEU A 156 10.62 12.24 0.17
N VAL A 157 9.51 11.50 0.28
CA VAL A 157 8.37 11.96 1.12
C VAL A 157 8.79 12.11 2.59
N PRO A 158 9.44 11.13 3.24
CA PRO A 158 9.90 11.30 4.62
C PRO A 158 11.00 12.36 4.79
N LEU A 159 11.79 12.63 3.75
CA LEU A 159 12.90 13.58 3.79
C LEU A 159 12.44 15.03 3.59
N LEU A 160 11.48 15.24 2.69
CA LEU A 160 11.05 16.57 2.25
C LEU A 160 9.82 17.07 3.02
N VAL A 161 9.00 16.16 3.54
CA VAL A 161 7.74 16.53 4.19
C VAL A 161 7.86 16.21 5.68
N PRO A 162 8.12 17.22 6.54
CA PRO A 162 8.16 16.99 7.98
C PRO A 162 6.80 16.50 8.46
N LYS A 163 6.81 15.63 9.46
CA LYS A 163 5.58 15.17 10.09
C LYS A 163 4.85 16.38 10.68
N TYR A 164 3.58 16.54 10.34
CA TYR A 164 2.75 17.57 10.93
C TYR A 164 2.70 17.38 12.46
N PRO A 165 2.98 18.41 13.28
CA PRO A 165 2.85 18.31 14.72
C PRO A 165 1.36 18.20 15.06
N THR A 166 0.89 16.99 15.31
CA THR A 166 -0.40 16.77 15.97
C THR A 166 -0.34 17.46 17.33
N LYS A 167 -1.22 18.43 17.57
CA LYS A 167 -1.43 18.96 18.93
C LYS A 167 -1.83 17.78 19.80
N ASP A 168 -0.98 17.41 20.75
CA ASP A 168 -1.32 16.42 21.75
C ASP A 168 -2.64 16.86 22.41
N LYS A 169 -3.64 15.98 22.39
CA LYS A 169 -4.81 16.18 23.25
C LYS A 169 -4.29 16.25 24.68
N PRO A 170 -4.67 17.26 25.49
CA PRO A 170 -4.30 17.26 26.91
C PRO A 170 -4.76 15.94 27.50
N THR A 171 -3.81 15.16 28.03
CA THR A 171 -4.12 14.04 28.91
C THR A 171 -5.06 14.58 29.98
N GLU A 172 -6.33 14.20 29.93
CA GLU A 172 -7.24 14.29 31.07
C GLU A 172 -6.53 13.57 32.22
N LYS A 173 -5.89 14.36 33.09
CA LYS A 173 -5.56 13.90 34.42
C LYS A 173 -6.89 13.46 35.02
N LYS A 174 -7.07 12.15 35.18
CA LYS A 174 -8.10 11.60 36.05
C LYS A 174 -7.93 12.30 37.40
N ALA A 175 -8.88 13.17 37.72
CA ALA A 175 -9.04 13.66 39.07
C ALA A 175 -9.47 12.48 39.94
N GLU A 176 -8.73 12.34 41.04
CA GLU A 176 -8.95 11.62 42.31
C GLU A 176 -10.07 10.57 42.38
#